data_AF-A0A9E3SMK0-F1
#
_entry.id   AF-A0A9E3SMK0-F1
#
_cell.length_a   1.000
_cell.length_b   1.000
_cell.length_c   1.000
_cell.angle_alpha   90.00
_cell.angle_beta   90.00
_cell.angle_gamma   90.00
#
_symmetry.space_group_name_H-M   'P 1'
#
loop_
_entity.id
_entity.type
_entity.pdbx_description
1 polymer ?
#
loop_
_entity_poly.entity_id
_entity_poly.type
_entity_poly.pdbx_seq_one_letter_code
_entity_poly.pdbx_strand_id
1 'polypeptide(L)'
;MGTMLHEFGHAVYFKYHDEALPWTLKTPAHIFTPEAIAMLFERFSTNPVWMQEMLGIPAEEVPKIADVCKKSLRLEQLVFSRWSQVMYRFEKSLYENPDQDLNKLWWDLVERYQMIKRPADRNLPDWATKIHIATSPCYYHNYHLGALFASQLQDYVNHKLLNLPEG
;
A
#
# COMPACT_ATOMS: atom_id res chain seq x y z
N MET A 1 10.78 -7.20 6.73
CA MET A 1 10.10 -8.36 6.11
C MET A 1 8.87 -7.97 5.27
N GLY A 2 8.31 -6.75 5.41
CA GLY A 2 7.08 -6.34 4.71
C GLY A 2 7.09 -6.55 3.20
N THR A 3 8.12 -6.08 2.49
CA THR A 3 8.24 -6.25 1.03
C THR A 3 8.23 -7.72 0.59
N MET A 4 8.91 -8.62 1.29
CA MET A 4 8.88 -10.05 0.94
C MET A 4 7.47 -10.64 1.08
N LEU A 5 6.76 -10.27 2.15
CA LEU A 5 5.37 -10.69 2.35
C LEU A 5 4.42 -10.09 1.31
N HIS A 6 4.67 -8.84 0.90
CA HIS A 6 3.96 -8.18 -0.18
C HIS A 6 4.05 -8.99 -1.48
N GLU A 7 5.27 -9.32 -1.92
CA GLU A 7 5.49 -10.12 -3.13
C GLU A 7 4.91 -11.55 -3.00
N PHE A 8 4.95 -12.15 -1.80
CA PHE A 8 4.29 -13.43 -1.57
C PHE A 8 2.76 -13.34 -1.65
N GLY A 9 2.16 -12.22 -1.26
CA GLY A 9 0.72 -12.01 -1.45
C GLY A 9 0.35 -11.96 -2.94
N HIS A 10 1.18 -11.34 -3.79
CA HIS A 10 1.02 -11.47 -5.25
C HIS A 10 1.12 -12.93 -5.70
N ALA A 11 2.15 -13.66 -5.26
CA ALA A 11 2.32 -15.07 -5.62
C ALA A 11 1.10 -15.93 -5.22
N VAL A 12 0.55 -15.70 -4.02
CA VAL A 12 -0.68 -16.36 -3.54
C VAL A 12 -1.87 -16.01 -4.42
N TYR A 13 -2.06 -14.73 -4.77
CA TYR A 13 -3.14 -14.30 -5.67
C TYR A 13 -3.10 -15.07 -7.00
N PHE A 14 -1.93 -15.08 -7.66
CA PHE A 14 -1.78 -15.71 -8.97
C PHE A 14 -1.81 -17.23 -8.91
N LYS A 15 -1.32 -17.85 -7.83
CA LYS A 15 -1.36 -19.31 -7.64
C LYS A 15 -2.78 -19.86 -7.64
N TYR A 16 -3.75 -19.09 -7.14
CA TYR A 16 -5.14 -19.53 -7.01
C TYR A 16 -6.05 -19.05 -8.16
N HIS A 17 -5.50 -18.62 -9.30
CA HIS A 17 -6.30 -18.53 -10.51
C HIS A 17 -6.86 -19.90 -10.86
N ASP A 18 -8.16 -19.94 -11.15
CA ASP A 18 -8.84 -21.18 -11.55
C ASP A 18 -8.18 -21.74 -12.81
N GLU A 19 -7.75 -23.01 -12.74
CA GLU A 19 -7.07 -23.68 -13.83
C GLU A 19 -7.97 -23.83 -15.07
N ALA A 20 -9.29 -23.89 -14.86
CA ALA A 20 -10.30 -24.00 -15.91
C ALA A 20 -10.49 -22.69 -16.69
N LEU A 21 -9.99 -21.55 -16.21
CA LEU A 21 -10.08 -20.30 -16.96
C LEU A 21 -9.27 -20.38 -18.26
N PRO A 22 -9.82 -19.88 -19.38
CA PRO A 22 -9.02 -19.61 -20.57
C PRO A 22 -7.81 -18.73 -20.24
N TRP A 23 -6.68 -18.95 -20.91
CA TRP A 23 -5.45 -18.20 -20.67
C TRP A 23 -5.65 -16.67 -20.66
N THR A 24 -6.47 -16.16 -21.58
CA THR A 24 -6.79 -14.73 -21.70
C THR A 24 -7.54 -14.15 -20.49
N LEU A 25 -8.17 -15.00 -19.67
CA LEU A 25 -8.88 -14.62 -18.44
C LEU A 25 -8.06 -14.90 -17.17
N LYS A 26 -6.86 -15.49 -17.28
CA LYS A 26 -5.93 -15.69 -16.15
C LYS A 26 -5.17 -14.40 -15.83
N THR A 27 -5.93 -13.36 -15.55
CA THR A 27 -5.46 -12.02 -15.22
C THR A 27 -6.29 -11.48 -14.07
N PRO A 28 -5.77 -10.53 -13.27
CA PRO A 28 -6.57 -9.91 -12.22
C PRO A 28 -7.77 -9.16 -12.79
N ALA A 29 -8.88 -9.12 -12.04
CA ALA A 29 -10.05 -8.34 -12.42
C ALA A 29 -9.74 -6.83 -12.51
N HIS A 30 -8.84 -6.34 -11.67
CA HIS A 30 -8.23 -5.02 -11.74
C HIS A 30 -6.87 -5.06 -11.05
N ILE A 31 -5.93 -4.19 -11.42
CA ILE A 31 -4.60 -4.10 -10.82
C ILE A 31 -4.64 -3.94 -9.28
N PHE A 32 -5.67 -3.31 -8.70
CA PHE A 32 -5.73 -3.12 -7.25
C PHE A 32 -6.05 -4.42 -6.49
N THR A 33 -6.61 -5.46 -7.14
CA THR A 33 -6.96 -6.71 -6.46
C THR A 33 -5.74 -7.53 -6.02
N PRO A 34 -4.69 -7.75 -6.84
CA PRO A 34 -3.46 -8.38 -6.37
C PRO A 34 -2.71 -7.49 -5.39
N GLU A 35 -2.77 -6.17 -5.54
CA GLU A 35 -2.23 -5.22 -4.56
C GLU A 35 -2.91 -5.35 -3.19
N ALA A 36 -4.24 -5.53 -3.16
CA ALA A 36 -4.95 -5.73 -1.91
C ALA A 36 -4.50 -6.99 -1.17
N ILE A 37 -4.27 -8.09 -1.89
CA ILE A 37 -3.77 -9.33 -1.27
C ILE A 37 -2.31 -9.16 -0.84
N ALA A 38 -1.47 -8.52 -1.66
CA ALA A 38 -0.09 -8.19 -1.29
C ALA A 38 -0.02 -7.34 -0.01
N MET A 39 -0.78 -6.25 0.06
CA MET A 39 -0.85 -5.38 1.23
C MET A 39 -1.46 -6.07 2.44
N LEU A 40 -2.42 -6.99 2.26
CA LEU A 40 -2.95 -7.81 3.36
C LEU A 40 -1.84 -8.68 3.97
N PHE A 41 -1.02 -9.31 3.14
CA PHE A 41 0.11 -10.12 3.59
C PHE A 41 1.22 -9.26 4.21
N GLU A 42 1.51 -8.09 3.66
CA GLU A 42 2.48 -7.14 4.20
C GLU A 42 2.19 -6.77 5.66
N ARG A 43 0.90 -6.64 6.02
CA ARG A 43 0.45 -6.37 7.41
C ARG A 43 0.88 -7.43 8.41
N PHE A 44 1.16 -8.67 7.98
CA PHE A 44 1.67 -9.71 8.89
C PHE A 44 3.03 -9.36 9.49
N SER A 45 3.82 -8.51 8.81
CA SER A 45 5.09 -8.01 9.35
C SER A 45 4.93 -7.18 10.63
N THR A 46 3.71 -6.72 10.94
CA THR A 46 3.37 -6.03 12.18
C THR A 46 2.22 -6.72 12.92
N ASN A 47 1.95 -8.00 12.66
CA ASN A 47 0.97 -8.78 13.41
C ASN A 47 1.67 -9.56 14.54
N PRO A 48 1.40 -9.25 15.83
CA PRO A 48 2.13 -9.84 16.94
C PRO A 48 1.92 -11.35 17.08
N VAL A 49 0.74 -11.87 16.72
CA VAL A 49 0.44 -13.32 16.74
C VAL A 49 1.18 -14.02 15.61
N TRP A 50 1.16 -13.46 14.40
CA TRP A 50 1.92 -14.02 13.28
C TRP A 50 3.42 -14.02 13.55
N MET A 51 3.95 -12.94 14.13
CA MET A 51 5.35 -12.84 14.54
C MET A 51 5.70 -13.91 15.58
N GLN A 52 4.80 -14.20 16.52
CA GLN A 52 4.96 -15.29 17.48
C GLN A 52 5.19 -16.62 16.78
N GLU A 53 4.27 -16.99 15.89
CA GLU A 53 4.30 -18.28 15.20
C GLU A 53 5.51 -18.43 14.29
N MET A 54 5.89 -17.37 13.57
CA MET A 54 6.96 -17.43 12.58
C MET A 54 8.36 -17.27 13.16
N LEU A 55 8.51 -16.51 14.26
CA LEU A 55 9.80 -16.26 14.89
C LEU A 55 10.04 -17.13 16.13
N GLY A 56 9.03 -17.87 16.59
CA GLY A 56 9.11 -18.68 17.80
C GLY A 56 9.33 -17.87 19.07
N ILE A 57 8.86 -16.61 19.10
CA ILE A 57 8.98 -15.78 20.31
C ILE A 57 8.01 -16.27 21.40
N PRO A 58 8.39 -16.16 22.70
CA PRO A 58 7.53 -16.61 23.79
C PRO A 58 6.17 -15.91 23.82
N ALA A 59 5.12 -16.59 24.30
CA ALA A 59 3.75 -16.07 24.32
C ALA A 59 3.62 -14.78 25.16
N GLU A 60 4.44 -14.64 26.20
CA GLU A 60 4.51 -13.45 27.04
C GLU A 60 5.05 -12.21 26.33
N GLU A 61 5.72 -12.35 25.18
CA GLU A 61 6.23 -11.23 24.39
C GLU A 61 5.16 -10.60 23.50
N VAL A 62 4.18 -11.39 23.04
CA VAL A 62 3.07 -10.92 22.18
C VAL A 62 2.36 -9.69 22.75
N PRO A 63 1.89 -9.66 24.01
CA PRO A 63 1.22 -8.48 24.56
C PRO A 63 2.17 -7.27 24.69
N LYS A 64 3.48 -7.49 24.83
CA LYS A 64 4.47 -6.41 24.95
C LYS A 64 4.68 -5.68 23.63
N ILE A 65 4.56 -6.39 22.50
CA ILE A 65 4.72 -5.81 21.16
C ILE A 65 3.40 -5.39 20.50
N ALA A 66 2.25 -5.84 21.01
CA ALA A 66 0.95 -5.63 20.36
C ALA A 66 0.60 -4.15 20.12
N ASP A 67 0.85 -3.28 21.10
CA ASP A 67 0.54 -1.85 20.98
C ASP A 67 1.45 -1.15 19.96
N VAL A 68 2.76 -1.43 19.99
CA VAL A 68 3.70 -0.85 19.01
C VAL A 68 3.41 -1.35 17.60
N CYS A 69 3.09 -2.64 17.43
CA CYS A 69 2.64 -3.21 16.18
C CYS A 69 1.42 -2.48 15.60
N LYS A 70 0.37 -2.28 16.42
CA LYS A 70 -0.85 -1.55 16.02
C LYS A 70 -0.56 -0.10 15.66
N LYS A 71 0.29 0.59 16.43
CA LYS A 71 0.69 1.98 16.17
C LYS A 71 1.52 2.11 14.90
N SER A 72 2.43 1.17 14.65
CA SER A 72 3.26 1.12 13.44
C SER A 72 2.39 0.96 12.19
N LEU A 73 1.47 -0.01 12.18
CA LEU A 73 0.55 -0.20 11.06
C LEU A 73 -0.32 1.05 10.83
N ARG A 74 -0.88 1.63 11.90
CA ARG A 74 -1.68 2.86 11.78
C ARG A 74 -0.87 4.01 11.20
N LEU A 75 0.36 4.21 11.66
CA LEU A 75 1.24 5.27 11.17
C LEU A 75 1.55 5.08 9.67
N GLU A 76 1.92 3.86 9.28
CA GLU A 76 2.18 3.49 7.89
C GLU A 76 0.98 3.81 6.99
N GLN A 77 -0.23 3.37 7.36
CA GLN A 77 -1.45 3.62 6.59
C GLN A 77 -1.78 5.12 6.48
N LEU A 78 -1.63 5.88 7.57
CA LEU A 78 -1.87 7.32 7.57
C LEU A 78 -0.88 8.07 6.68
N VAL A 79 0.42 7.74 6.78
CA VAL A 79 1.47 8.33 5.94
C VAL A 79 1.24 7.98 4.47
N PHE A 80 0.98 6.70 4.18
CA PHE A 80 0.74 6.22 2.84
C PHE A 80 -0.50 6.87 2.20
N SER A 81 -1.57 7.08 2.97
CA SER A 81 -2.78 7.74 2.48
C SER A 81 -2.48 9.14 1.91
N ARG A 82 -1.60 9.90 2.55
CA ARG A 82 -1.16 11.24 2.10
C ARG A 82 -0.20 11.17 0.93
N TRP A 83 0.72 10.22 1.00
CA TRP A 83 1.71 10.00 -0.05
C TRP A 83 1.04 9.69 -1.40
N SER A 84 0.06 8.78 -1.39
CA SER A 84 -0.69 8.39 -2.59
C SER A 84 -1.44 9.55 -3.26
N GLN A 85 -1.88 10.55 -2.49
CA GLN A 85 -2.51 11.76 -3.05
C GLN A 85 -1.54 12.58 -3.90
N VAL A 86 -0.28 12.70 -3.49
CA VAL A 86 0.73 13.43 -4.27
C VAL A 86 1.01 12.68 -5.56
N MET A 87 1.27 11.38 -5.48
CA MET A 87 1.61 10.56 -6.65
C MET A 87 0.51 10.60 -7.71
N TYR A 88 -0.73 10.29 -7.31
CA TYR A 88 -1.87 10.26 -8.24
C TYR A 88 -2.12 11.64 -8.88
N ARG A 89 -2.14 12.71 -8.07
CA ARG A 89 -2.48 14.04 -8.56
C ARG A 89 -1.37 14.65 -9.40
N PHE A 90 -0.12 14.40 -9.04
CA PHE A 90 1.02 14.84 -9.82
C PHE A 90 0.98 14.20 -11.21
N GLU A 91 0.86 12.88 -11.26
CA GLU A 91 0.85 12.13 -12.52
C GLU A 91 -0.36 12.51 -13.40
N LYS A 92 -1.54 12.66 -12.81
CA LYS A 92 -2.73 13.18 -13.50
C LYS A 92 -2.46 14.56 -14.11
N SER A 93 -1.97 15.51 -13.32
CA SER A 93 -1.73 16.90 -13.78
C SER A 93 -0.59 16.99 -14.80
N LEU A 94 0.47 16.17 -14.65
CA LEU A 94 1.56 16.02 -15.61
C LEU A 94 1.02 15.65 -16.99
N TYR A 95 0.09 14.70 -17.06
CA TYR A 95 -0.51 14.29 -18.33
C TYR A 95 -1.53 15.28 -18.88
N GLU A 96 -2.20 16.05 -18.02
CA GLU A 96 -3.09 17.13 -18.46
C GLU A 96 -2.33 18.31 -19.08
N ASN A 97 -1.14 18.64 -18.58
CA ASN A 97 -0.27 19.66 -19.16
C ASN A 97 1.21 19.38 -18.81
N PRO A 98 1.99 18.79 -19.72
CA PRO A 98 3.39 18.46 -19.44
C PRO A 98 4.33 19.67 -19.47
N ASP A 99 3.94 20.78 -20.09
CA ASP A 99 4.78 21.98 -20.26
C ASP A 99 4.72 22.94 -19.06
N GLN A 100 3.91 22.62 -18.05
CA GLN A 100 3.82 23.42 -16.81
C GLN A 100 5.10 23.29 -15.95
N ASP A 101 5.21 24.11 -14.91
CA ASP A 101 6.27 23.97 -13.92
C ASP A 101 6.04 22.74 -13.03
N LEU A 102 6.61 21.60 -13.46
CA LEU A 102 6.49 20.31 -12.77
C LEU A 102 7.17 20.29 -11.40
N ASN A 103 8.26 21.05 -11.22
CA ASN A 103 8.94 21.11 -9.94
C ASN A 103 8.08 21.85 -8.91
N LYS A 104 7.47 22.97 -9.33
CA LYS A 104 6.50 23.69 -8.52
C LYS A 104 5.27 22.84 -8.23
N LEU A 105 4.69 22.20 -9.24
CA LEU A 105 3.52 21.31 -9.09
C LEU A 105 3.77 20.22 -8.05
N TRP A 106 4.91 19.53 -8.14
CA TRP A 106 5.28 18.47 -7.19
C TRP A 106 5.28 18.99 -5.76
N TRP A 107 5.98 20.10 -5.51
CA TRP A 107 6.10 20.64 -4.17
C TRP A 107 4.80 21.28 -3.64
N ASP A 108 3.98 21.90 -4.50
CA ASP A 108 2.65 22.38 -4.12
C ASP A 108 1.78 21.22 -3.59
N LEU A 109 1.86 20.05 -4.23
CA LEU A 109 1.15 18.83 -3.81
C LEU A 109 1.74 18.25 -2.52
N VAL A 110 3.07 18.19 -2.40
CA VAL A 110 3.76 17.72 -1.18
C VAL A 110 3.36 18.57 0.03
N GLU A 111 3.42 19.89 -0.08
CA GLU A 111 3.04 20.81 1.00
C GLU A 111 1.57 20.64 1.38
N ARG A 112 0.68 20.51 0.39
CA ARG A 112 -0.76 20.36 0.62
C ARG A 112 -1.13 19.04 1.28
N TYR A 113 -0.63 17.92 0.76
CA TYR A 113 -1.11 16.59 1.14
C TYR A 113 -0.23 15.92 2.20
N GLN A 114 1.09 16.09 2.11
CA GLN A 114 2.05 15.49 3.05
C GLN A 114 2.39 16.42 4.21
N MET A 115 2.04 17.72 4.12
CA MET A 115 2.31 18.72 5.17
C MET A 115 3.82 18.90 5.43
N ILE A 116 4.63 18.69 4.40
CA ILE A 116 6.09 18.86 4.46
C ILE A 116 6.42 20.18 3.77
N LYS A 117 7.14 21.05 4.48
CA LYS A 117 7.58 22.35 3.95
C LYS A 117 8.62 22.15 2.85
N ARG A 118 8.43 22.84 1.72
CA ARG A 118 9.42 22.88 0.64
C ARG A 118 10.75 23.47 1.16
N PRO A 119 11.91 22.86 0.85
CA PRO A 119 13.19 23.45 1.19
C PRO A 119 13.38 24.81 0.50
N ALA A 120 14.03 25.76 1.20
CA ALA A 120 14.32 27.07 0.63
C ALA A 120 15.14 26.93 -0.66
N ASP A 121 14.80 27.75 -1.65
CA ASP A 121 15.49 27.84 -2.95
C ASP A 121 15.56 26.52 -3.74
N ARG A 122 14.68 25.55 -3.43
CA ARG A 122 14.62 24.26 -4.14
C ARG A 122 13.88 24.38 -5.47
N ASN A 123 14.61 24.13 -6.56
CA ASN A 123 14.05 23.96 -7.90
C ASN A 123 14.74 22.82 -8.66
N LEU A 124 14.56 21.58 -8.21
CA LEU A 124 15.05 20.37 -8.89
C LEU A 124 13.88 19.40 -9.15
N PRO A 125 14.01 18.46 -10.12
CA PRO A 125 12.97 17.49 -10.45
C PRO A 125 12.85 16.39 -9.40
N ASP A 126 12.41 16.75 -8.18
CA ASP A 126 12.26 15.84 -7.06
C ASP A 126 11.23 14.73 -7.33
N TRP A 127 10.22 15.03 -8.15
CA TRP A 127 9.28 14.04 -8.67
C TRP A 127 9.98 12.90 -9.42
N ALA A 128 11.06 13.18 -10.16
CA ALA A 128 11.78 12.18 -10.96
C ALA A 128 12.56 11.17 -10.09
N THR A 129 12.67 11.41 -8.78
CA THR A 129 13.24 10.41 -7.84
C THR A 129 12.30 9.22 -7.62
N LYS A 130 11.05 9.30 -8.07
CA LYS A 130 10.06 8.21 -7.95
C LYS A 130 10.02 7.39 -9.22
N ILE A 131 10.67 6.24 -9.16
CA ILE A 131 10.79 5.30 -10.28
C ILE A 131 9.45 4.96 -10.93
N HIS A 132 8.37 4.81 -10.14
CA HIS A 132 7.03 4.48 -10.63
C HIS A 132 6.49 5.46 -11.67
N ILE A 133 6.83 6.76 -11.58
CA ILE A 133 6.40 7.74 -12.59
C ILE A 133 7.01 7.41 -13.97
N ALA A 134 8.20 6.82 -14.00
CA ALA A 134 8.90 6.45 -15.23
C ALA A 134 8.65 5.01 -15.67
N THR A 135 8.53 4.06 -14.73
CA THR A 135 8.47 2.62 -15.05
C THR A 135 7.08 2.02 -15.01
N SER A 136 6.16 2.65 -14.28
CA SER A 136 4.83 2.12 -13.99
C SER A 136 3.80 3.26 -14.02
N PRO A 137 3.58 3.90 -15.18
CA PRO A 137 2.69 5.04 -15.28
C PRO A 137 1.26 4.66 -14.90
N CYS A 138 0.54 5.61 -14.29
CA CYS A 138 -0.82 5.44 -13.79
C CYS A 138 -0.97 4.31 -12.76
N TYR A 139 0.09 3.90 -12.07
CA TYR A 139 0.01 2.74 -11.19
C TYR A 139 -0.37 3.10 -9.75
N TYR A 140 0.09 4.25 -9.24
CA TYR A 140 0.18 4.47 -7.79
C TYR A 140 -1.16 4.49 -7.05
N HIS A 141 -2.24 4.88 -7.73
CA HIS A 141 -3.58 4.88 -7.14
C HIS A 141 -4.10 3.46 -6.84
N ASN A 142 -3.59 2.43 -7.53
CA ASN A 142 -3.95 1.03 -7.28
C ASN A 142 -3.52 0.57 -5.89
N TYR A 143 -2.40 1.05 -5.35
CA TYR A 143 -2.00 0.77 -3.96
C TYR A 143 -3.00 1.36 -2.95
N HIS A 144 -3.56 2.55 -3.21
CA HIS A 144 -4.55 3.14 -2.29
C HIS A 144 -5.87 2.37 -2.32
N LEU A 145 -6.34 2.00 -3.51
CA LEU A 145 -7.51 1.14 -3.68
C LEU A 145 -7.26 -0.25 -3.07
N GLY A 146 -6.05 -0.78 -3.24
CA GLY A 146 -5.59 -2.04 -2.65
C GLY A 146 -5.63 -2.00 -1.12
N ALA A 147 -5.12 -0.93 -0.50
CA ALA A 147 -5.15 -0.75 0.95
C ALA A 147 -6.59 -0.71 1.51
N LEU A 148 -7.50 -0.03 0.80
CA LEU A 148 -8.92 0.02 1.16
C LEU A 148 -9.55 -1.38 1.06
N PHE A 149 -9.33 -2.06 -0.06
CA PHE A 149 -9.89 -3.40 -0.27
C PHE A 149 -9.31 -4.43 0.70
N ALA A 150 -8.01 -4.37 1.01
CA ALA A 150 -7.37 -5.20 2.02
C ALA A 150 -8.02 -5.03 3.41
N SER A 151 -8.34 -3.79 3.79
CA SER A 151 -9.05 -3.50 5.04
C SER A 151 -10.49 -4.03 5.03
N GLN A 152 -11.23 -3.87 3.93
CA GLN A 152 -12.58 -4.41 3.79
C GLN A 152 -12.59 -5.94 3.81
N LEU A 153 -11.61 -6.57 3.16
CA LEU A 153 -11.47 -8.02 3.15
C LEU A 153 -11.13 -8.55 4.53
N GLN A 154 -10.20 -7.90 5.24
CA GLN A 154 -9.83 -8.27 6.61
C GLN A 154 -11.03 -8.14 7.56
N ASP A 155 -11.78 -7.05 7.46
CA ASP A 155 -13.02 -6.85 8.22
C ASP A 155 -14.06 -7.95 7.94
N TYR A 156 -14.28 -8.26 6.66
CA TYR A 156 -15.18 -9.34 6.25
C TYR A 156 -14.75 -10.70 6.80
N VAL A 157 -13.47 -11.05 6.71
CA VAL A 157 -12.95 -12.32 7.26
C VAL A 157 -13.19 -12.36 8.77
N ASN A 158 -12.83 -11.31 9.50
CA ASN A 158 -12.95 -11.28 10.95
C ASN A 158 -14.41 -11.40 11.42
N HIS A 159 -15.32 -10.63 10.81
CA HIS A 159 -16.67 -10.47 11.36
C HIS A 159 -17.73 -11.32 10.65
N LYS A 160 -17.52 -11.70 9.39
CA LYS A 160 -18.48 -12.51 8.62
C LYS A 160 -18.08 -13.98 8.48
N LEU A 161 -16.78 -14.29 8.52
CA LEU A 161 -16.31 -15.67 8.44
C LEU A 161 -15.94 -16.24 9.81
N LEU A 162 -15.20 -15.47 10.62
CA LEU A 162 -14.70 -15.92 11.91
C LEU A 162 -15.59 -15.52 13.10
N ASN A 163 -16.60 -14.66 12.86
CA ASN A 163 -17.53 -14.15 13.89
C ASN A 163 -16.83 -13.54 15.11
N LEU A 164 -15.70 -12.86 14.90
CA LEU A 164 -15.01 -12.13 15.96
C LEU A 164 -15.84 -10.91 16.39
N PRO A 165 -15.82 -10.55 17.68
CA PRO A 165 -16.49 -9.35 18.16
C PRO A 165 -15.91 -8.09 17.51
N GLU A 166 -16.75 -7.08 17.28
CA GLU A 166 -16.29 -5.73 16.90
C GLU A 166 -15.41 -5.19 18.03
N GLY A 167 -14.23 -4.68 17.66
CA GLY A 167 -13.20 -4.19 18.59
C GLY A 167 -12.98 -2.68 18.54
#